data_AF-A0AAN6GH36-F1
#
_entry.id   AF-A0AAN6GH36-F1
#
_cell.length_a   1.000
_cell.length_b   1.000
_cell.length_c   1.000
_cell.angle_alpha   90.00
_cell.angle_beta   90.00
_cell.angle_gamma   90.00
#
_symmetry.space_group_name_H-M   'P 1'
#
loop_
_entity.id
_entity.type
_entity.pdbx_description
1 polymer ?
#
loop_
_entity_poly.entity_id
_entity_poly.type
_entity_poly.pdbx_seq_one_letter_code
_entity_poly.pdbx_strand_id
1 'polypeptide(L)'
;MASSSRNAALGGLRIARTALRPQARVETLTIRLANCRLASSSASPPEGSATDAGSADAATAAEATPAADPRTTYRFSSSALIRELPPVGINGVTPLQRGSQPKSIYRGVLPRVFETLRTQLDPAHTRTALVDRQSVEQLPPGSVLTIETWTSTAQRGSSSFSGVLIGIRRRGLATSLVLRTLVANKLGVEMRYSLYSPLIKQIKIVARAEASKRQQGLRRTRRAKLYYLRRDDRRLNAVASMVKAQRQAEELAQERAAAAAAASAAPAPGTGAAGKQKKQGQRKGRR
;
A
#
# COMPACT_ATOMS: atom_id res chain seq x y z
N MET A 1 28.08 30.81 67.98
CA MET A 1 28.74 29.51 67.71
C MET A 1 27.73 28.65 66.92
N ALA A 2 27.36 29.01 65.69
CA ALA A 2 28.01 28.69 64.41
C ALA A 2 28.18 27.17 64.15
N SER A 3 27.26 26.56 63.39
CA SER A 3 27.54 25.72 62.20
C SER A 3 26.20 25.15 61.66
N SER A 4 25.63 25.71 60.59
CA SER A 4 25.90 25.39 59.18
C SER A 4 25.06 24.21 58.66
N SER A 5 23.85 24.52 58.18
CA SER A 5 23.07 23.69 57.27
C SER A 5 23.74 23.56 55.91
N ARG A 6 23.91 22.35 55.38
CA ARG A 6 24.25 22.13 53.96
C ARG A 6 23.12 21.35 53.28
N ASN A 7 22.23 22.09 52.63
CA ASN A 7 21.31 21.54 51.63
C ASN A 7 22.10 21.27 50.33
N ALA A 8 22.24 20.00 49.96
CA ALA A 8 22.80 19.61 48.67
C ALA A 8 21.68 19.63 47.62
N ALA A 9 21.63 20.70 46.83
CA ALA A 9 20.85 20.80 45.61
C ALA A 9 21.58 20.03 44.50
N LEU A 10 21.11 18.84 44.13
CA LEU A 10 21.53 18.18 42.90
C LEU A 10 20.64 18.63 41.74
N GLY A 11 21.23 19.47 40.90
CA GLY A 11 20.63 20.07 39.72
C GLY A 11 20.14 19.03 38.72
N GLY A 12 18.87 19.13 38.39
CA GLY A 12 18.28 18.43 37.26
C GLY A 12 18.81 18.98 35.94
N LEU A 13 19.58 18.17 35.22
CA LEU A 13 19.98 18.43 33.84
C LEU A 13 18.73 18.36 32.94
N ARG A 14 18.13 19.51 32.66
CA ARG A 14 17.08 19.66 31.65
C ARG A 14 17.74 19.64 30.27
N ILE A 15 17.64 18.50 29.58
CA ILE A 15 18.03 18.40 28.16
C ILE A 15 17.00 19.20 27.34
N ALA A 16 17.39 20.39 26.91
CA ALA A 16 16.61 21.22 26.00
C ALA A 16 16.48 20.51 24.63
N ARG A 17 15.24 20.26 24.20
CA ARG A 17 14.92 19.83 22.84
C ARG A 17 15.02 21.04 21.91
N THR A 18 16.10 21.12 21.15
CA THR A 18 16.24 22.07 20.04
C THR A 18 15.38 21.61 18.87
N ALA A 19 14.23 22.26 18.69
CA ALA A 19 13.39 22.14 17.51
C ALA A 19 13.97 23.03 16.40
N LEU A 20 14.74 22.45 15.50
CA LEU A 20 15.14 23.08 14.24
C LEU A 20 14.29 22.48 13.12
N ARG A 21 13.21 23.19 12.77
CA ARG A 21 12.45 23.01 11.53
C ARG A 21 13.20 23.72 10.40
N PRO A 22 13.58 23.03 9.32
CA PRO A 22 13.71 23.68 8.02
C PRO A 22 12.36 23.62 7.29
N GLN A 23 11.76 24.80 7.07
CA GLN A 23 10.66 25.02 6.14
C GLN A 23 11.17 24.75 4.72
N ALA A 24 10.91 23.56 4.18
CA ALA A 24 11.11 23.29 2.76
C ALA A 24 9.85 23.74 2.01
N ARG A 25 10.01 24.78 1.19
CA ARG A 25 9.02 25.24 0.21
C ARG A 25 8.59 24.06 -0.67
N VAL A 26 7.27 23.83 -0.71
CA VAL A 26 6.64 22.91 -1.65
C VAL A 26 6.44 23.67 -2.95
N GLU A 27 7.33 23.48 -3.92
CA GLU A 27 7.09 23.88 -5.30
C GLU A 27 6.22 22.81 -5.97
N THR A 28 4.96 23.15 -6.20
CA THR A 28 4.00 22.32 -6.94
C THR A 28 4.32 22.38 -8.43
N LEU A 29 5.06 21.40 -8.93
CA LEU A 29 5.20 21.20 -10.38
C LEU A 29 4.03 20.37 -10.89
N THR A 30 3.13 21.07 -11.58
CA THR A 30 2.03 20.56 -12.39
C THR A 30 2.57 19.74 -13.57
N ILE A 31 2.40 18.42 -13.55
CA ILE A 31 2.68 17.56 -14.70
C ILE A 31 1.42 17.53 -15.59
N ARG A 32 1.53 18.13 -16.78
CA ARG A 32 0.55 18.02 -17.86
C ARG A 32 0.59 16.60 -18.42
N LEU A 33 -0.55 15.90 -18.34
CA LEU A 33 -0.82 14.70 -19.12
C LEU A 33 -0.87 15.04 -20.61
N ALA A 34 0.01 14.43 -21.40
CA ALA A 34 -0.19 14.32 -22.84
C ALA A 34 -0.87 12.97 -23.13
N ASN A 35 -2.14 13.05 -23.54
CA ASN A 35 -2.89 11.95 -24.14
C ASN A 35 -2.31 11.65 -25.51
N CYS A 36 -1.76 10.45 -25.71
CA CYS A 36 -1.58 9.87 -27.04
C CYS A 36 -2.53 8.68 -27.18
N ARG A 37 -3.64 8.93 -27.88
CA ARG A 37 -4.52 7.91 -28.46
C ARG A 37 -3.72 7.21 -29.56
N LEU A 38 -3.54 5.91 -29.47
CA LEU A 38 -3.28 5.07 -30.63
C LEU A 38 -4.49 4.17 -30.85
N ALA A 39 -5.28 4.53 -31.84
CA ALA A 39 -6.14 3.60 -32.55
C ALA A 39 -5.27 2.85 -33.56
N SER A 40 -5.40 1.54 -33.62
CA SER A 40 -5.22 0.81 -34.88
C SER A 40 -5.96 -0.52 -34.81
N SER A 41 -6.88 -0.62 -35.75
CA SER A 41 -7.79 -1.69 -36.09
C SER A 41 -7.11 -2.99 -36.48
N SER A 42 -7.82 -4.08 -36.20
CA SER A 42 -7.71 -5.39 -36.80
C SER A 42 -7.87 -5.35 -38.33
N ALA A 43 -6.97 -6.00 -39.08
CA ALA A 43 -7.25 -6.46 -40.43
C ALA A 43 -6.40 -7.69 -40.77
N SER A 44 -7.10 -8.77 -41.15
CA SER A 44 -6.59 -10.06 -41.61
C SER A 44 -6.09 -9.98 -43.07
N PRO A 45 -5.27 -10.94 -43.55
CA PRO A 45 -4.67 -10.88 -44.89
C PRO A 45 -5.57 -11.50 -45.97
N PRO A 46 -5.36 -11.11 -47.24
CA PRO A 46 -5.44 -12.09 -48.31
C PRO A 46 -4.22 -12.08 -49.26
N GLU A 47 -4.08 -13.23 -49.92
CA GLU A 47 -3.06 -13.67 -50.87
C GLU A 47 -3.05 -12.90 -52.21
N GLY A 48 -1.93 -12.97 -52.96
CA GLY A 48 -1.98 -12.94 -54.44
C GLY A 48 -0.89 -12.17 -55.21
N SER A 49 0.01 -12.94 -55.84
CA SER A 49 0.65 -12.78 -57.17
C SER A 49 1.70 -11.68 -57.50
N ALA A 50 2.72 -12.16 -58.22
CA ALA A 50 3.93 -11.54 -58.78
C ALA A 50 3.70 -10.58 -59.97
N THR A 51 4.62 -9.64 -60.22
CA THR A 51 5.69 -9.70 -61.26
C THR A 51 6.57 -8.42 -61.34
N ASP A 52 7.85 -8.65 -61.65
CA ASP A 52 8.88 -7.90 -62.40
C ASP A 52 9.38 -6.47 -62.10
N ALA A 53 10.71 -6.45 -61.86
CA ALA A 53 11.80 -5.68 -62.48
C ALA A 53 11.93 -4.14 -62.31
N GLY A 54 13.13 -3.71 -61.85
CA GLY A 54 13.68 -2.38 -62.15
C GLY A 54 14.54 -1.74 -61.04
N SER A 55 15.86 -1.78 -61.24
CA SER A 55 16.99 -1.23 -60.48
C SER A 55 16.90 0.22 -59.93
N ALA A 56 17.43 0.45 -58.72
CA ALA A 56 18.68 1.21 -58.43
C ALA A 56 18.65 1.97 -57.08
N ASP A 57 19.76 1.85 -56.34
CA ASP A 57 20.30 2.74 -55.30
C ASP A 57 19.49 3.06 -54.02
N ALA A 58 19.93 2.48 -52.88
CA ALA A 58 20.20 3.23 -51.64
C ALA A 58 20.65 2.31 -50.48
N ALA A 59 21.75 2.70 -49.85
CA ALA A 59 22.14 2.48 -48.46
C ALA A 59 21.67 1.19 -47.75
N THR A 60 22.62 0.31 -47.44
CA THR A 60 22.48 -0.79 -46.47
C THR A 60 22.12 -0.25 -45.09
N ALA A 61 20.84 0.03 -44.87
CA ALA A 61 20.24 0.09 -43.55
C ALA A 61 20.19 -1.36 -43.05
N ALA A 62 21.08 -1.67 -42.10
CA ALA A 62 21.03 -2.92 -41.36
C ALA A 62 19.60 -3.11 -40.86
N GLU A 63 18.91 -4.09 -41.42
CA GLU A 63 17.59 -4.52 -41.01
C GLU A 63 17.73 -4.99 -39.55
N ALA A 64 17.40 -4.09 -38.63
CA ALA A 64 17.35 -4.38 -37.22
C ALA A 64 16.25 -5.44 -37.05
N THR A 65 16.68 -6.70 -37.07
CA THR A 65 15.94 -7.79 -36.45
C THR A 65 15.47 -7.25 -35.11
N PRO A 66 14.16 -7.21 -34.81
CA PRO A 66 13.73 -6.76 -33.50
C PRO A 66 14.34 -7.74 -32.52
N ALA A 67 15.37 -7.29 -31.80
CA ALA A 67 16.04 -8.10 -30.81
C ALA A 67 14.94 -8.53 -29.85
N ALA A 68 14.55 -9.80 -29.94
CA ALA A 68 13.56 -10.40 -29.06
C ALA A 68 14.05 -10.10 -27.65
N ASP A 69 13.37 -9.18 -26.96
CA ASP A 69 13.81 -8.71 -25.66
C ASP A 69 13.85 -9.95 -24.76
N PRO A 70 15.04 -10.45 -24.35
CA PRO A 70 15.10 -11.67 -23.53
C PRO A 70 14.53 -11.42 -22.12
N ARG A 71 14.02 -10.20 -21.90
CA ARG A 71 13.63 -9.57 -20.66
C ARG A 71 12.14 -9.70 -20.34
N THR A 72 11.29 -10.05 -21.30
CA THR A 72 9.82 -10.01 -21.10
C THR A 72 9.18 -11.33 -20.65
N THR A 73 9.89 -12.46 -20.65
CA THR A 73 9.20 -13.73 -20.42
C THR A 73 9.99 -14.63 -19.49
N TYR A 74 9.76 -14.49 -18.19
CA TYR A 74 10.03 -15.60 -17.29
C TYR A 74 9.18 -16.77 -17.81
N ARG A 75 9.84 -17.72 -18.47
CA ARG A 75 9.21 -18.75 -19.33
C ARG A 75 8.07 -19.50 -18.65
N PHE A 76 8.12 -19.60 -17.32
CA PHE A 76 7.21 -20.37 -16.50
C PHE A 76 6.14 -19.54 -15.77
N SER A 77 6.24 -18.20 -15.75
CA SER A 77 5.22 -17.36 -15.09
C SER A 77 5.14 -15.95 -15.65
N SER A 78 3.96 -15.58 -16.16
CA SER A 78 3.65 -14.22 -16.62
C SER A 78 3.60 -13.18 -15.50
N SER A 79 3.47 -13.61 -14.24
CA SER A 79 3.38 -12.73 -13.07
C SER A 79 4.68 -12.55 -12.29
N ALA A 80 5.82 -13.04 -12.80
CA ALA A 80 7.10 -12.80 -12.14
C ALA A 80 7.48 -11.32 -12.23
N LEU A 81 7.80 -10.72 -11.09
CA LEU A 81 8.49 -9.43 -11.04
C LEU A 81 9.96 -9.66 -11.43
N ILE A 82 10.25 -9.55 -12.73
CA ILE A 82 11.61 -9.64 -13.25
C ILE A 82 12.31 -8.32 -12.94
N ARG A 83 13.48 -8.40 -12.32
CA ARG A 83 14.30 -7.20 -12.08
C ARG A 83 14.92 -6.77 -13.39
N GLU A 84 14.68 -5.53 -13.79
CA GLU A 84 15.49 -4.87 -14.81
C GLU A 84 16.89 -4.67 -14.22
N LEU A 85 17.84 -5.49 -14.67
CA LEU A 85 19.25 -5.27 -14.39
C LEU A 85 19.71 -4.05 -15.19
N PRO A 86 20.49 -3.13 -14.59
CA PRO A 86 20.99 -1.98 -15.33
C PRO A 86 21.82 -2.46 -16.53
N PRO A 87 21.84 -1.72 -17.65
CA PRO A 87 22.59 -2.11 -18.84
C PRO A 87 24.05 -2.36 -18.48
N VAL A 88 24.59 -3.51 -18.89
CA VAL A 88 25.98 -3.87 -18.64
C VAL A 88 26.87 -2.93 -19.45
N GLY A 89 27.89 -2.35 -18.82
CA GLY A 89 28.84 -1.46 -19.49
C GLY A 89 29.79 -2.24 -20.39
N ILE A 90 30.52 -1.51 -21.23
CA ILE A 90 31.45 -2.05 -22.26
C ILE A 90 32.46 -3.06 -21.67
N ASN A 91 32.82 -2.90 -20.38
CA ASN A 91 33.80 -3.76 -19.70
C ASN A 91 33.17 -5.00 -19.01
N GLY A 92 31.91 -5.35 -19.31
CA GLY A 92 31.19 -6.41 -18.59
C GLY A 92 30.80 -6.05 -17.16
N VAL A 93 31.17 -4.85 -16.69
CA VAL A 93 30.82 -4.31 -15.37
C VAL A 93 29.62 -3.39 -15.55
N THR A 94 28.53 -3.66 -14.83
CA THR A 94 27.38 -2.74 -14.76
C THR A 94 27.84 -1.41 -14.17
N PRO A 95 27.78 -0.29 -14.92
CA PRO A 95 28.20 1.00 -14.41
C PRO A 95 27.33 1.37 -13.23
N LEU A 96 27.98 1.71 -12.12
CA LEU A 96 27.36 2.30 -10.96
C LEU A 96 26.56 3.54 -11.41
N GLN A 97 25.24 3.54 -11.19
CA GLN A 97 24.35 4.65 -11.58
C GLN A 97 24.97 5.98 -11.10
N ARG A 98 24.95 7.05 -11.91
CA ARG A 98 25.53 8.34 -11.49
C ARG A 98 24.90 8.79 -10.17
N GLY A 99 25.72 9.10 -9.15
CA GLY A 99 25.27 9.32 -7.76
C GLY A 99 25.13 8.05 -6.93
N SER A 100 25.58 6.89 -7.44
CA SER A 100 25.48 5.62 -6.74
C SER A 100 26.58 5.31 -5.74
N GLN A 101 27.63 6.12 -5.76
CA GLN A 101 28.71 6.01 -4.81
C GLN A 101 28.18 6.31 -3.41
N PRO A 102 28.57 5.52 -2.40
CA PRO A 102 28.19 5.82 -1.04
C PRO A 102 28.78 7.18 -0.65
N LYS A 103 27.95 8.09 -0.10
CA LYS A 103 28.40 9.44 0.32
C LYS A 103 29.54 9.39 1.34
N SER A 104 29.71 8.26 2.03
CA SER A 104 30.84 7.96 2.91
C SER A 104 31.12 6.46 2.90
N ILE A 105 32.33 6.07 3.30
CA ILE A 105 32.73 4.67 3.52
C ILE A 105 31.74 3.95 4.47
N TYR A 106 31.12 4.71 5.37
CA TYR A 106 30.15 4.22 6.36
C TYR A 106 28.73 4.00 5.81
N ARG A 107 28.36 4.59 4.65
CA ARG A 107 27.05 4.35 4.00
C ARG A 107 27.17 3.17 3.04
N GLY A 108 27.38 1.98 3.58
CA GLY A 108 27.71 0.77 2.80
C GLY A 108 26.73 0.44 1.66
N VAL A 109 27.20 -0.39 0.72
CA VAL A 109 26.45 -0.84 -0.46
C VAL A 109 25.11 -1.50 -0.09
N LEU A 110 25.09 -2.28 1.00
CA LEU A 110 23.90 -3.03 1.42
C LEU A 110 22.70 -2.15 1.83
N PRO A 111 22.84 -1.15 2.71
CA PRO A 111 21.77 -0.18 3.01
C PRO A 111 21.14 0.45 1.76
N ARG A 112 21.98 0.80 0.78
CA ARG A 112 21.53 1.37 -0.50
C ARG A 112 20.71 0.36 -1.29
N VAL A 113 21.20 -0.88 -1.43
CA VAL A 113 20.46 -1.95 -2.11
C VAL A 113 19.11 -2.18 -1.43
N PHE A 114 19.06 -2.19 -0.10
CA PHE A 114 17.78 -2.29 0.61
C PHE A 114 16.85 -1.10 0.38
N GLU A 115 17.37 0.11 0.25
CA GLU A 115 16.60 1.32 -0.09
C GLU A 115 15.99 1.19 -1.49
N THR A 116 16.79 0.85 -2.50
CA THR A 116 16.34 0.64 -3.90
C THR A 116 15.28 -0.47 -4.00
N LEU A 117 15.45 -1.57 -3.27
CA LEU A 117 14.49 -2.66 -3.29
C LEU A 117 13.20 -2.33 -2.53
N ARG A 118 13.26 -1.48 -1.51
CA ARG A 118 12.06 -0.98 -0.82
C ARG A 118 11.25 -0.07 -1.74
N THR A 119 11.90 0.84 -2.46
CA THR A 119 11.21 1.73 -3.40
C THR A 119 10.54 0.95 -4.53
N GLN A 120 11.14 -0.15 -4.97
CA GLN A 120 10.55 -1.04 -5.97
C GLN A 120 9.33 -1.82 -5.43
N LEU A 121 9.43 -2.39 -4.22
CA LEU A 121 8.37 -3.24 -3.65
C LEU A 121 7.23 -2.46 -2.97
N ASP A 122 7.50 -1.23 -2.54
CA ASP A 122 6.58 -0.35 -1.82
C ASP A 122 6.81 1.11 -2.28
N PRO A 123 6.39 1.47 -3.51
CA PRO A 123 6.63 2.80 -4.07
C PRO A 123 5.90 3.90 -3.29
N ALA A 124 4.76 3.59 -2.67
CA ALA A 124 4.00 4.52 -1.85
C ALA A 124 4.51 4.63 -0.40
N HIS A 125 5.49 3.81 0.00
CA HIS A 125 6.04 3.74 1.36
C HIS A 125 5.03 3.50 2.48
N THR A 126 3.82 3.04 2.17
CA THR A 126 2.73 2.86 3.14
C THR A 126 3.07 1.73 4.11
N ARG A 127 3.59 0.61 3.59
CA ARG A 127 3.97 -0.55 4.42
C ARG A 127 5.18 -0.21 5.29
N THR A 128 6.12 0.53 4.72
CA THR A 128 7.31 1.00 5.42
C THR A 128 6.95 1.94 6.57
N ALA A 129 6.00 2.86 6.35
CA ALA A 129 5.49 3.77 7.38
C ALA A 129 4.88 3.03 8.57
N LEU A 130 4.19 1.90 8.37
CA LEU A 130 3.64 1.11 9.48
C LEU A 130 4.73 0.51 10.39
N VAL A 131 5.90 0.21 9.84
CA VAL A 131 6.96 -0.48 10.57
C VAL A 131 8.10 0.45 10.97
N ASP A 132 8.17 1.67 10.46
CA ASP A 132 9.22 2.59 10.89
C ASP A 132 9.07 2.98 12.39
N ARG A 133 10.16 3.37 13.03
CA ARG A 133 10.19 3.83 14.44
C ARG A 133 9.85 5.31 14.56
N GLN A 134 10.13 6.08 13.51
CA GLN A 134 10.01 7.53 13.51
C GLN A 134 8.68 7.99 12.88
N SER A 135 7.98 7.09 12.20
CA SER A 135 6.70 7.39 11.57
C SER A 135 5.59 7.58 12.60
N VAL A 136 4.70 8.53 12.30
CA VAL A 136 3.48 8.76 13.09
C VAL A 136 2.53 7.57 12.98
N GLU A 137 2.47 6.96 11.79
CA GLU A 137 1.61 5.80 11.52
C GLU A 137 2.16 4.48 12.07
N GLN A 138 3.29 4.51 12.78
CA GLN A 138 3.92 3.33 13.36
C GLN A 138 2.91 2.44 14.06
N LEU A 139 3.00 1.15 13.81
CA LEU A 139 2.15 0.14 14.41
C LEU A 139 2.75 -0.34 15.75
N PRO A 140 2.12 -0.02 16.90
CA PRO A 140 2.56 -0.54 18.17
C PRO A 140 2.22 -2.04 18.30
N PRO A 141 3.07 -2.83 18.99
CA PRO A 141 2.73 -4.21 19.31
C PRO A 141 1.48 -4.26 20.20
N GLY A 142 0.59 -5.20 19.93
CA GLY A 142 -0.75 -5.31 20.52
C GLY A 142 -1.87 -4.80 19.62
N SER A 143 -1.55 -4.11 18.52
CA SER A 143 -2.56 -3.68 17.55
C SER A 143 -3.21 -4.88 16.85
N VAL A 144 -4.48 -4.76 16.52
CA VAL A 144 -5.25 -5.77 15.78
C VAL A 144 -5.21 -5.44 14.30
N LEU A 145 -4.76 -6.39 13.50
CA LEU A 145 -4.62 -6.27 12.05
C LEU A 145 -5.47 -7.32 11.35
N THR A 146 -5.96 -6.97 10.17
CA THR A 146 -6.46 -7.90 9.16
C THR A 146 -5.54 -7.80 7.95
N ILE A 147 -4.78 -8.86 7.66
CA ILE A 147 -3.91 -8.95 6.50
C ILE A 147 -4.61 -9.79 5.44
N GLU A 148 -4.80 -9.20 4.26
CA GLU A 148 -5.30 -9.90 3.09
C GLU A 148 -4.11 -10.29 2.21
N THR A 149 -4.05 -11.58 1.88
CA THR A 149 -3.02 -12.15 1.01
C THR A 149 -3.65 -12.87 -0.17
N TRP A 150 -3.01 -12.77 -1.33
CA TRP A 150 -3.28 -13.61 -2.48
C TRP A 150 -2.91 -15.06 -2.17
N THR A 151 -3.79 -15.99 -2.54
CA THR A 151 -3.53 -17.43 -2.38
C THR A 151 -2.57 -17.94 -3.45
N SER A 152 -2.67 -17.39 -4.66
CA SER A 152 -1.83 -17.75 -5.80
C SER A 152 -1.01 -16.55 -6.29
N THR A 153 0.15 -16.81 -6.89
CA THR A 153 0.97 -15.81 -7.58
C THR A 153 0.24 -15.16 -8.75
N ALA A 154 -0.74 -15.85 -9.35
CA ALA A 154 -1.61 -15.29 -10.38
C ALA A 154 -2.69 -14.35 -9.81
N GLN A 155 -2.62 -14.01 -8.52
CA GLN A 155 -3.59 -13.17 -7.81
C GLN A 155 -5.03 -13.70 -7.91
N ARG A 156 -5.16 -15.03 -7.95
CA ARG A 156 -6.44 -15.72 -7.92
C ARG A 156 -6.77 -16.14 -6.49
N GLY A 157 -7.90 -15.67 -6.00
CA GLY A 157 -8.36 -15.91 -4.64
C GLY A 157 -7.58 -15.12 -3.59
N SER A 158 -8.28 -14.72 -2.54
CA SER A 158 -7.70 -14.01 -1.40
C SER A 158 -8.05 -14.71 -0.09
N SER A 159 -7.06 -14.88 0.76
CA SER A 159 -7.23 -15.31 2.14
C SER A 159 -6.98 -14.13 3.07
N SER A 160 -7.79 -14.00 4.12
CA SER A 160 -7.64 -12.96 5.13
C SER A 160 -7.30 -13.58 6.49
N PHE A 161 -6.27 -13.03 7.15
CA PHE A 161 -5.90 -13.41 8.50
C PHE A 161 -6.00 -12.20 9.41
N SER A 162 -6.85 -12.30 10.42
CA SER A 162 -7.07 -11.24 11.40
C SER A 162 -6.53 -11.67 12.75
N GLY A 163 -5.71 -10.84 13.40
CA GLY A 163 -5.08 -11.17 14.67
C GLY A 163 -4.32 -10.04 15.34
N VAL A 164 -3.80 -10.32 16.53
CA VAL A 164 -3.00 -9.36 17.30
C VAL A 164 -1.56 -9.41 16.85
N LEU A 165 -0.97 -8.24 16.62
CA LEU A 165 0.45 -8.10 16.39
C LEU A 165 1.25 -8.34 17.66
N ILE A 166 1.85 -9.52 17.78
CA ILE A 166 2.70 -9.86 18.92
C ILE A 166 4.13 -9.34 18.75
N GLY A 167 4.59 -9.12 17.52
CA GLY A 167 5.91 -8.56 17.32
C GLY A 167 6.27 -8.28 15.87
N ILE A 168 7.17 -7.32 15.72
CA ILE A 168 7.76 -6.94 14.43
C ILE A 168 9.24 -7.34 14.47
N ARG A 169 9.69 -8.06 13.45
CA ARG A 169 11.11 -8.36 13.22
C ARG A 169 11.62 -7.46 12.11
N ARG A 170 12.46 -6.48 12.44
CA ARG A 170 12.99 -5.49 11.47
C ARG A 170 14.36 -5.94 10.98
N ARG A 171 14.46 -6.36 9.72
CA ARG A 171 15.69 -6.88 9.09
C ARG A 171 15.80 -6.40 7.64
N GLY A 172 15.78 -5.09 7.42
CA GLY A 172 15.84 -4.53 6.07
C GLY A 172 14.58 -4.86 5.26
N LEU A 173 14.75 -5.63 4.18
CA LEU A 173 13.68 -6.20 3.36
C LEU A 173 13.05 -7.46 3.97
N ALA A 174 13.79 -8.22 4.78
CA ALA A 174 13.27 -9.41 5.47
C ALA A 174 12.45 -9.04 6.72
N THR A 175 11.85 -7.85 6.71
CA THR A 175 11.04 -7.36 7.81
C THR A 175 9.73 -8.14 7.85
N SER A 176 9.41 -8.70 9.01
CA SER A 176 8.24 -9.56 9.18
C SER A 176 7.37 -9.17 10.37
N LEU A 177 6.07 -9.37 10.19
CA LEU A 177 5.04 -9.22 11.20
C LEU A 177 4.66 -10.60 11.71
N VAL A 178 4.48 -10.74 13.03
CA VAL A 178 3.94 -11.96 13.63
C VAL A 178 2.60 -11.63 14.24
N LEU A 179 1.56 -12.27 13.73
CA LEU A 179 0.19 -12.16 14.20
C LEU A 179 -0.21 -13.42 14.94
N ARG A 180 -1.01 -13.27 16.00
CA ARG A 180 -1.60 -14.38 16.76
C ARG A 180 -3.10 -14.18 16.90
N THR A 181 -3.83 -15.28 16.77
CA THR A 181 -5.29 -15.34 16.94
C THR A 181 -5.67 -16.60 17.70
N LEU A 182 -6.77 -16.54 18.44
CA LEU A 182 -7.42 -17.71 19.01
C LEU A 182 -8.62 -18.08 18.14
N VAL A 183 -8.55 -19.27 17.56
CA VAL A 183 -9.67 -19.87 16.82
C VAL A 183 -10.54 -20.62 17.83
N ALA A 184 -11.84 -20.34 17.81
CA ALA A 184 -12.83 -20.94 18.70
C ALA A 184 -12.43 -20.90 20.20
N ASN A 185 -11.72 -19.85 20.62
CA ASN A 185 -11.26 -19.59 21.99
C ASN A 185 -10.40 -20.72 22.63
N LYS A 186 -9.87 -21.64 21.83
CA LYS A 186 -9.09 -22.81 22.32
C LYS A 186 -7.81 -23.08 21.54
N LEU A 187 -7.78 -22.83 20.23
CA LEU A 187 -6.63 -23.13 19.38
C LEU A 187 -5.90 -21.85 19.00
N GLY A 188 -4.65 -21.71 19.47
CA GLY A 188 -3.79 -20.57 19.15
C GLY A 188 -3.08 -20.74 17.82
N VAL A 189 -3.44 -19.94 16.83
CA VAL A 189 -2.81 -19.91 15.50
C VAL A 189 -1.92 -18.67 15.39
N GLU A 190 -0.69 -18.87 14.94
CA GLU A 190 0.26 -17.78 14.67
C GLU A 190 0.67 -17.78 13.20
N MET A 191 0.62 -16.61 12.58
CA MET A 191 1.04 -16.42 11.19
C MET A 191 2.13 -15.37 11.12
N ARG A 192 3.19 -15.67 10.36
CA ARG A 192 4.26 -14.72 10.04
C ARG A 192 4.10 -14.22 8.61
N TYR A 193 4.08 -12.91 8.44
CA TYR A 193 4.04 -12.26 7.13
C TYR A 193 5.32 -11.48 6.87
N SER A 194 5.90 -11.64 5.68
CA SER A 194 6.98 -10.79 5.18
C SER A 194 6.38 -9.51 4.62
N LEU A 195 6.70 -8.36 5.22
CA LEU A 195 6.06 -7.06 4.94
C LEU A 195 6.10 -6.68 3.44
N TYR A 196 7.23 -6.93 2.79
CA TYR A 196 7.47 -6.57 1.40
C TYR A 196 7.14 -7.69 0.41
N SER A 197 6.35 -8.69 0.81
CA SER A 197 5.90 -9.73 -0.10
C SER A 197 4.86 -9.17 -1.10
N PRO A 198 4.98 -9.49 -2.41
CA PRO A 198 3.98 -9.11 -3.41
C PRO A 198 2.65 -9.86 -3.23
N LEU A 199 2.65 -10.97 -2.49
CA LEU A 199 1.43 -11.72 -2.18
C LEU A 199 0.54 -10.99 -1.16
N ILE A 200 1.06 -10.02 -0.40
CA ILE A 200 0.23 -9.21 0.48
C ILE A 200 -0.56 -8.22 -0.39
N LYS A 201 -1.88 -8.33 -0.35
CA LYS A 201 -2.80 -7.40 -1.02
C LYS A 201 -2.88 -6.11 -0.22
N GLN A 202 -3.30 -6.20 1.04
CA GLN A 202 -3.44 -5.05 1.93
C GLN A 202 -3.31 -5.41 3.41
N ILE A 203 -2.94 -4.42 4.22
CA ILE A 203 -2.85 -4.49 5.68
C ILE A 203 -3.86 -3.50 6.25
N LYS A 204 -5.01 -4.01 6.71
CA LYS A 204 -6.04 -3.21 7.37
C LYS A 204 -5.79 -3.18 8.88
N ILE A 205 -5.87 -1.99 9.47
CA ILE A 205 -5.74 -1.81 10.93
C ILE A 205 -7.14 -1.75 11.53
N VAL A 206 -7.50 -2.77 12.31
CA VAL A 206 -8.82 -2.83 12.98
C VAL A 206 -8.82 -1.97 14.22
N ALA A 207 -7.76 -2.10 15.03
CA ALA A 207 -7.57 -1.31 16.24
C ALA A 207 -6.09 -1.12 16.52
N ARG A 208 -5.70 0.11 16.84
CA ARG A 208 -4.33 0.40 17.27
C ARG A 208 -4.20 0.14 18.77
N ALA A 209 -3.06 -0.41 19.19
CA ALA A 209 -2.75 -0.51 20.61
C ALA A 209 -2.39 0.87 21.15
N GLU A 210 -3.37 1.53 21.73
CA GLU A 210 -3.17 2.80 22.41
C GLU A 210 -2.88 2.63 23.90
N ALA A 211 -2.26 3.64 24.50
CA ALA A 211 -2.01 3.66 25.94
C ALA A 211 -3.29 3.97 26.74
N SER A 212 -4.27 4.60 26.09
CA SER A 212 -5.56 4.96 26.68
C SER A 212 -6.42 3.72 26.93
N LYS A 213 -7.06 3.68 28.10
CA LYS A 213 -7.97 2.59 28.50
C LYS A 213 -9.35 2.69 27.83
N ARG A 214 -9.65 3.80 27.14
CA ARG A 214 -10.98 4.08 26.59
C ARG A 214 -11.25 3.40 25.25
N GLN A 215 -10.21 3.10 24.47
CA GLN A 215 -10.39 2.50 23.15
C GLN A 215 -10.49 0.97 23.23
N GLN A 216 -11.27 0.43 22.31
CA GLN A 216 -11.49 -1.00 22.18
C GLN A 216 -10.24 -1.67 21.60
N GLY A 217 -9.66 -2.61 22.33
CA GLY A 217 -8.46 -3.33 21.91
C GLY A 217 -7.49 -3.62 23.05
N LEU A 218 -6.29 -4.10 22.68
CA LEU A 218 -5.26 -4.40 23.65
C LEU A 218 -4.46 -3.14 23.99
N ARG A 219 -4.32 -2.84 25.28
CA ARG A 219 -3.54 -1.70 25.75
C ARG A 219 -2.07 -1.81 25.33
N ARG A 220 -1.49 -0.69 24.92
CA ARG A 220 -0.05 -0.58 24.62
C ARG A 220 0.77 -1.01 25.83
N THR A 221 1.57 -2.06 25.61
CA THR A 221 2.46 -2.62 26.63
C THR A 221 3.87 -2.03 26.48
N ARG A 222 4.62 -1.96 27.58
CA ARG A 222 6.03 -1.48 27.57
C ARG A 222 7.00 -2.45 26.86
N ARG A 223 6.59 -3.69 26.64
CA ARG A 223 7.38 -4.74 25.96
C ARG A 223 7.34 -4.54 24.45
N ALA A 224 8.49 -4.65 23.80
CA ALA A 224 8.58 -4.56 22.33
C ALA A 224 7.94 -5.76 21.60
N LYS A 225 7.86 -6.92 22.26
CA LYS A 225 7.23 -8.15 21.74
C LYS A 225 6.36 -8.79 22.83
N LEU A 226 5.15 -9.20 22.46
CA LEU A 226 4.11 -9.71 23.35
C LEU A 226 4.04 -11.24 23.32
N TYR A 227 5.19 -11.93 23.34
CA TYR A 227 5.22 -13.40 23.33
C TYR A 227 4.55 -14.05 24.54
N TYR A 228 4.34 -13.29 25.62
CA TYR A 228 3.58 -13.77 26.79
C TYR A 228 2.10 -14.04 26.46
N LEU A 229 1.55 -13.42 25.41
CA LEU A 229 0.17 -13.69 24.94
C LEU A 229 -0.01 -15.12 24.40
N ARG A 230 1.06 -15.91 24.30
CA ARG A 230 0.98 -17.35 24.05
C ARG A 230 0.46 -18.15 25.24
N ARG A 231 0.64 -17.62 26.45
CA ARG A 231 0.16 -18.20 27.71
C ARG A 231 -1.12 -17.50 28.18
N ASP A 232 -1.27 -16.22 27.86
CA ASP A 232 -2.38 -15.37 28.32
C ASP A 232 -3.51 -15.28 27.28
N ASP A 233 -4.15 -16.41 26.97
CA ASP A 233 -5.20 -16.50 25.95
C ASP A 233 -6.45 -15.65 26.28
N ARG A 234 -6.73 -15.38 27.56
CA ARG A 234 -7.84 -14.54 28.02
C ARG A 234 -7.88 -13.16 27.34
N ARG A 235 -6.70 -12.57 27.08
CA ARG A 235 -6.59 -11.23 26.47
C ARG A 235 -6.85 -11.25 24.96
N LEU A 236 -6.72 -12.40 24.31
CA LEU A 236 -6.91 -12.57 22.88
C LEU A 236 -8.38 -12.85 22.51
N ASN A 237 -9.19 -13.37 23.43
CA ASN A 237 -10.60 -13.67 23.18
C ASN A 237 -11.42 -12.46 22.70
N ALA A 238 -11.10 -11.25 23.17
CA ALA A 238 -11.76 -10.01 22.77
C ALA A 238 -11.52 -9.62 21.28
N VAL A 239 -10.50 -10.19 20.65
CA VAL A 239 -10.09 -9.83 19.29
C VAL A 239 -11.08 -10.37 18.27
N ALA A 240 -11.61 -11.58 18.50
CA ALA A 240 -12.54 -12.23 17.58
C ALA A 240 -13.83 -11.42 17.40
N SER A 241 -14.38 -10.86 18.48
CA SER A 241 -15.58 -10.01 18.42
C SER A 241 -15.31 -8.70 17.67
N MET A 242 -14.13 -8.09 17.85
CA MET A 242 -13.77 -6.86 17.14
C MET A 242 -13.63 -7.07 15.64
N VAL A 243 -12.99 -8.17 15.24
CA VAL A 243 -12.85 -8.54 13.83
C VAL A 243 -14.21 -8.83 13.20
N LYS A 244 -15.11 -9.52 13.91
CA LYS A 244 -16.48 -9.76 13.43
C LYS A 244 -17.24 -8.46 13.22
N ALA A 245 -17.19 -7.54 14.19
CA ALA A 245 -17.84 -6.23 14.09
C ALA A 245 -17.30 -5.41 12.91
N GLN A 246 -15.98 -5.42 12.68
CA GLN A 246 -15.37 -4.76 11.52
C GLN A 246 -15.86 -5.35 10.20
N ARG A 247 -15.93 -6.69 10.08
CA ARG A 247 -16.42 -7.36 8.86
C ARG A 247 -17.88 -7.00 8.57
N GLN A 248 -18.74 -7.06 9.59
CA GLN A 248 -20.15 -6.67 9.45
C GLN A 248 -20.30 -5.19 9.06
N ALA A 249 -19.48 -4.31 9.62
CA ALA A 249 -19.48 -2.89 9.25
C ALA A 249 -19.02 -2.69 7.79
N GLU A 250 -18.03 -3.45 7.32
CA GLU A 250 -17.60 -3.43 5.92
C GLU A 250 -18.69 -3.95 4.97
N GLU A 251 -19.40 -5.03 5.34
CA GLU A 251 -20.53 -5.58 4.56
C GLU A 251 -21.68 -4.58 4.44
N LEU A 252 -22.14 -4.01 5.57
CA LEU A 252 -23.20 -3.00 5.57
C LEU A 252 -22.80 -1.73 4.80
N ALA A 253 -21.52 -1.34 4.88
CA ALA A 253 -21.00 -0.21 4.11
C ALA A 253 -20.99 -0.51 2.60
N GLN A 254 -20.64 -1.75 2.22
CA GLN A 254 -20.70 -2.20 0.82
C GLN A 254 -22.13 -2.23 0.29
N GLU A 255 -23.09 -2.73 1.09
CA GLU A 255 -24.51 -2.73 0.72
C GLU A 255 -25.04 -1.31 0.53
N ARG A 256 -24.71 -0.39 1.44
CA ARG A 256 -25.08 1.03 1.31
C ARG A 256 -24.41 1.68 0.10
N ALA A 257 -23.15 1.38 -0.17
CA ALA A 257 -22.43 1.88 -1.33
C ALA A 257 -23.01 1.33 -2.65
N ALA A 258 -23.38 0.05 -2.68
CA ALA A 258 -24.03 -0.59 -3.82
C ALA A 258 -25.43 0.00 -4.06
N ALA A 259 -26.21 0.23 -3.00
CA ALA A 259 -27.51 0.89 -3.08
C ALA A 259 -27.39 2.35 -3.56
N ALA A 260 -26.39 3.10 -3.07
CA ALA A 260 -26.12 4.45 -3.53
C ALA A 260 -25.67 4.49 -5.01
N ALA A 261 -24.81 3.54 -5.43
CA ALA A 261 -24.42 3.40 -6.83
C ALA A 261 -25.62 3.08 -7.73
N ALA A 262 -26.52 2.19 -7.30
CA ALA A 262 -27.75 1.86 -8.02
C ALA A 262 -28.71 3.06 -8.11
N ALA A 263 -28.86 3.85 -7.03
CA ALA A 263 -29.67 5.06 -7.05
C ALA A 263 -29.10 6.14 -7.98
N SER A 264 -27.77 6.27 -8.05
CA SER A 264 -27.10 7.21 -8.98
C SER A 264 -27.14 6.77 -10.45
N ALA A 265 -27.40 5.49 -10.72
CA ALA A 265 -27.49 4.93 -12.07
C ALA A 265 -28.93 4.91 -12.63
N ALA A 266 -29.94 5.29 -11.83
CA ALA A 266 -31.32 5.40 -12.31
C ALA A 266 -31.46 6.65 -13.21
N PRO A 267 -31.96 6.52 -14.45
CA PRO A 267 -32.13 7.65 -15.36
C PRO A 267 -33.19 8.61 -14.80
N ALA A 268 -32.88 9.91 -14.85
CA ALA A 268 -33.78 10.97 -14.41
C ALA A 268 -35.16 10.80 -15.07
N PRO A 269 -36.28 10.84 -14.32
CA PRO A 269 -37.61 10.82 -14.91
C PRO A 269 -37.74 12.05 -15.80
N GLY A 270 -37.95 11.83 -17.11
CA GLY A 270 -38.03 12.89 -18.10
C GLY A 270 -39.05 13.94 -17.70
N THR A 271 -38.64 15.21 -17.79
CA THR A 271 -39.49 16.40 -17.71
C THR A 271 -40.54 16.35 -18.82
N GLY A 272 -41.62 15.62 -18.59
CA GLY A 272 -42.86 15.73 -19.34
C GLY A 272 -43.59 17.00 -18.92
N ALA A 273 -43.46 18.05 -19.73
CA ALA A 273 -44.25 19.26 -19.61
C ALA A 273 -45.74 18.94 -19.78
N ALA A 274 -46.47 18.80 -18.68
CA ALA A 274 -47.94 18.71 -18.68
C ALA A 274 -48.53 20.03 -18.18
N GLY A 275 -48.81 20.94 -19.12
CA GLY A 275 -49.55 22.17 -18.87
C GLY A 275 -50.97 21.86 -18.39
N LYS A 276 -51.30 22.22 -17.15
CA LYS A 276 -52.69 22.28 -16.66
C LYS A 276 -53.18 23.73 -16.73
N GLN A 277 -53.98 24.02 -17.76
CA GLN A 277 -54.77 25.24 -17.87
C GLN A 277 -55.80 25.28 -16.72
N LYS A 278 -55.71 26.31 -15.87
CA LYS A 278 -56.63 26.56 -14.76
C LYS A 278 -57.87 27.29 -15.30
N LYS A 279 -58.95 26.56 -15.55
CA LYS A 279 -60.25 27.10 -15.97
C LYS A 279 -60.89 27.88 -14.79
N GLN A 280 -60.85 29.21 -14.85
CA GLN A 280 -61.54 30.08 -13.89
C GLN A 280 -63.05 29.95 -14.05
N GLY A 281 -63.74 29.54 -12.98
CA GLY A 281 -65.19 29.51 -12.91
C GLY A 281 -65.77 30.92 -12.76
N GLN A 282 -66.60 31.33 -13.72
CA GLN A 282 -67.43 32.52 -13.65
C GLN A 282 -68.57 32.29 -12.63
N ARG A 283 -68.61 33.07 -11.55
CA ARG A 283 -69.82 33.23 -10.72
C ARG A 283 -70.75 34.19 -11.46
N LYS A 284 -71.81 33.67 -12.05
CA LYS A 284 -72.93 34.44 -12.58
C LYS A 284 -74.07 34.31 -11.59
N GLY A 285 -74.42 35.41 -10.91
CA GLY A 285 -75.64 35.48 -10.11
C GLY A 285 -76.88 35.47 -10.99
N ARG A 286 -78.02 35.02 -10.43
CA ARG A 286 -79.36 35.47 -10.80
C ARG A 286 -80.40 34.90 -9.83
N ARG A 287 -81.17 35.85 -9.27
CA ARG A 287 -82.58 35.83 -8.84
C ARG A 287 -82.97 34.95 -7.66
#